data_AF-H8WVM5-F1
#
_entry.id   AF-H8WVM5-F1
#
_cell.length_a   1.000
_cell.length_b   1.000
_cell.length_c   1.000
_cell.angle_alpha   90.00
_cell.angle_beta   90.00
_cell.angle_gamma   90.00
#
_symmetry.space_group_name_H-M   'P 1'
#
loop_
_entity.id
_entity.type
_entity.pdbx_description
1 polymer ?
#
loop_
_entity_poly.entity_id
_entity_poly.type
_entity_poly.pdbx_seq_one_letter_code
_entity_poly.pdbx_strand_id
1 'polypeptide(L)'
;MNHLPKRFQQYFRYAVGFKCKIIPPPKTPSELQFISESFQKLATVDILKSTLLNSDELIRDGFHLNILFNPVHKRSLFLPVSMVDETEQISDSHPWNIMTRDKLVKRLENLIAIPRYLYVENDDKFLNNERSIEFTHELSDRGRDLVGKYDLSLASMEDPFISITRCDPTMNEKSGKYRLRSAVRSNIQHFHKIQDIEIHTNHRYLIRKLEDNTF
;
A
#
# COMPACT_ATOMS: atom_id res chain seq x y z
N MET A 1 -12.88 -29.53 -4.25
CA MET A 1 -12.42 -28.17 -4.56
C MET A 1 -13.28 -27.66 -5.70
N ASN A 2 -14.20 -26.74 -5.44
CA ASN A 2 -14.99 -26.13 -6.50
C ASN A 2 -14.04 -25.37 -7.43
N HIS A 3 -13.99 -25.74 -8.70
CA HIS A 3 -13.15 -25.04 -9.66
C HIS A 3 -13.67 -23.62 -9.81
N LEU A 4 -12.93 -22.61 -9.32
CA LEU A 4 -13.24 -21.22 -9.66
C LEU A 4 -13.36 -21.11 -11.18
N PRO A 5 -14.38 -20.41 -11.71
CA PRO A 5 -14.49 -20.14 -13.13
C PRO A 5 -13.17 -19.60 -13.70
N LYS A 6 -12.77 -20.06 -14.89
CA LYS A 6 -11.49 -19.69 -15.54
C LYS A 6 -11.23 -18.18 -15.53
N ARG A 7 -12.29 -17.38 -15.74
CA ARG A 7 -12.25 -15.91 -15.68
C ARG A 7 -11.67 -15.37 -14.36
N PHE A 8 -11.99 -15.96 -13.22
CA PHE A 8 -11.47 -15.51 -11.93
C PHE A 8 -10.03 -15.97 -11.72
N GLN A 9 -9.68 -17.18 -12.15
CA GLN A 9 -8.29 -17.64 -12.09
C GLN A 9 -7.35 -16.73 -12.91
N GLN A 10 -7.85 -16.31 -14.07
CA GLN A 10 -7.18 -15.39 -14.97
C GLN A 10 -7.10 -13.97 -14.40
N TYR A 11 -8.18 -13.50 -13.79
CA TYR A 11 -8.24 -12.23 -13.08
C TYR A 11 -7.19 -12.15 -11.96
N PHE A 12 -7.17 -13.13 -11.06
CA PHE A 12 -6.25 -13.15 -9.92
C PHE A 12 -4.80 -13.40 -10.30
N ARG A 13 -4.51 -13.76 -11.56
CA ARG A 13 -3.15 -14.05 -12.03
C ARG A 13 -2.20 -12.87 -11.84
N TYR A 14 -2.72 -11.65 -11.97
CA TYR A 14 -1.94 -10.41 -11.85
C TYR A 14 -2.32 -9.58 -10.63
N ALA A 15 -3.24 -10.07 -9.80
CA ALA A 15 -3.62 -9.42 -8.56
C ALA A 15 -2.47 -9.43 -7.56
N VAL A 16 -2.45 -8.42 -6.69
CA VAL A 16 -1.46 -8.27 -5.62
C VAL A 16 -2.19 -8.11 -4.31
N GLY A 17 -2.08 -9.10 -3.43
CA GLY A 17 -2.47 -8.95 -2.04
C GLY A 17 -1.40 -8.18 -1.28
N PHE A 18 -1.83 -7.21 -0.49
CA PHE A 18 -0.97 -6.37 0.32
C PHE A 18 -1.55 -6.27 1.72
N LYS A 19 -0.70 -6.45 2.73
CA LYS A 19 -1.06 -6.23 4.12
C LYS A 19 0.00 -5.37 4.78
N CYS A 20 -0.43 -4.45 5.64
CA CYS A 20 0.48 -3.65 6.45
C CYS A 20 -0.17 -3.20 7.75
N LYS A 21 0.69 -2.77 8.69
CA LYS A 21 0.31 -2.10 9.93
C LYS A 21 0.54 -0.59 9.78
N ILE A 22 -0.43 0.22 10.19
CA ILE A 22 -0.35 1.69 10.16
C ILE A 22 -0.16 2.21 11.59
N ILE A 23 0.86 3.05 11.80
CA ILE A 23 1.22 3.56 13.13
C ILE A 23 1.54 5.06 13.09
N PRO A 24 0.86 5.92 13.88
CA PRO A 24 -0.25 5.57 14.76
C PRO A 24 -1.50 5.17 13.94
N PRO A 25 -2.48 4.48 14.55
CA PRO A 25 -3.78 4.26 13.92
C PRO A 25 -4.45 5.58 13.50
N PRO A 26 -5.26 5.58 12.43
CA PRO A 26 -6.15 6.71 12.14
C PRO A 26 -7.14 6.90 13.30
N LYS A 27 -7.42 8.16 13.63
CA LYS A 27 -8.30 8.55 14.74
C LYS A 27 -9.71 8.89 14.28
N THR A 28 -9.88 9.28 13.02
CA THR A 28 -11.16 9.75 12.49
C THR A 28 -11.52 8.99 11.21
N PRO A 29 -12.82 8.92 10.86
CA PRO A 29 -13.25 8.40 9.57
C PRO A 29 -12.62 9.14 8.38
N SER A 30 -12.46 10.47 8.46
CA SER A 30 -11.81 11.26 7.40
C SER A 30 -10.34 10.89 7.21
N GLU A 31 -9.61 10.61 8.30
CA GLU A 31 -8.23 10.15 8.23
C GLU A 31 -8.14 8.74 7.61
N LEU A 32 -9.08 7.85 7.94
CA LEU A 32 -9.20 6.53 7.29
C LEU A 32 -9.55 6.66 5.80
N GLN A 33 -10.44 7.57 5.44
CA GLN A 33 -10.80 7.86 4.07
C GLN A 33 -9.58 8.35 3.28
N PHE A 34 -8.83 9.32 3.81
CA PHE A 34 -7.61 9.81 3.18
C PHE A 34 -6.57 8.70 2.95
N ILE A 35 -6.37 7.81 3.93
CA ILE A 35 -5.49 6.65 3.77
C ILE A 35 -6.00 5.73 2.66
N SER A 36 -7.30 5.45 2.62
CA SER A 36 -7.93 4.58 1.62
C SER A 36 -7.79 5.15 0.21
N GLU A 37 -8.10 6.42 0.02
CA GLU A 37 -7.94 7.16 -1.24
C GLU A 37 -6.47 7.20 -1.69
N SER A 38 -5.55 7.33 -0.74
CA SER A 38 -4.12 7.28 -1.02
C SER A 38 -3.68 5.93 -1.58
N PHE A 39 -4.11 4.82 -0.99
CA PHE A 39 -3.82 3.50 -1.54
C PHE A 39 -4.46 3.27 -2.92
N GLN A 40 -5.65 3.84 -3.18
CA GLN A 40 -6.30 3.79 -4.50
C GLN A 40 -5.49 4.51 -5.60
N LYS A 41 -4.58 5.43 -5.24
CA LYS A 41 -3.66 6.07 -6.22
C LYS A 41 -2.53 5.15 -6.67
N LEU A 42 -2.25 4.05 -5.96
CA LEU A 42 -1.17 3.12 -6.33
C LEU A 42 -1.56 2.19 -7.49
N ALA A 43 -2.82 1.73 -7.46
CA ALA A 43 -3.43 0.84 -8.44
C ALA A 43 -4.92 0.71 -8.11
N THR A 44 -5.69 0.12 -9.01
CA THR A 44 -7.10 -0.21 -8.72
C THR A 44 -7.20 -1.15 -7.52
N VAL A 45 -8.04 -0.76 -6.56
CA VAL A 45 -8.30 -1.49 -5.33
C VAL A 45 -9.62 -2.23 -5.46
N ASP A 46 -9.56 -3.55 -5.36
CA ASP A 46 -10.73 -4.42 -5.41
C ASP A 46 -11.36 -4.61 -4.04
N ILE A 47 -10.51 -4.83 -3.03
CA ILE A 47 -10.91 -5.06 -1.65
C ILE A 47 -9.99 -4.24 -0.79
N LEU A 48 -10.57 -3.49 0.15
CA LEU A 48 -9.86 -2.83 1.23
C LEU A 48 -10.60 -3.16 2.52
N LYS A 49 -9.92 -3.88 3.40
CA LYS A 49 -10.38 -4.16 4.76
C LYS A 49 -9.41 -3.54 5.73
N SER A 50 -9.96 -2.91 6.76
CA SER A 50 -9.18 -2.32 7.84
C SER A 50 -9.67 -2.87 9.17
N THR A 51 -8.78 -2.86 10.17
CA THR A 51 -9.22 -2.98 11.57
C THR A 51 -10.26 -1.90 11.86
N LEU A 52 -11.36 -2.26 12.53
CA LEU A 52 -12.42 -1.29 12.84
C LEU A 52 -11.95 -0.26 13.87
N LEU A 53 -12.28 1.01 13.64
CA LEU A 53 -12.06 2.07 14.61
C LEU A 53 -12.87 1.74 15.88
N ASN A 54 -12.22 1.77 17.04
CA ASN A 54 -12.80 1.43 18.35
C ASN A 54 -13.07 -0.07 18.61
N SER A 55 -12.42 -0.98 17.89
CA SER A 55 -12.48 -2.42 18.19
C SER A 55 -11.45 -2.87 19.23
N ASP A 56 -11.72 -3.98 19.92
CA ASP A 56 -10.73 -4.63 20.80
C ASP A 56 -9.50 -5.12 20.02
N GLU A 57 -9.69 -5.46 18.74
CA GLU A 57 -8.60 -5.83 17.82
C GLU A 57 -7.60 -4.70 17.67
N LEU A 58 -8.07 -3.45 17.55
CA LEU A 58 -7.21 -2.27 17.47
C LEU A 58 -6.28 -2.14 18.69
N ILE A 59 -6.80 -2.45 19.88
CA ILE A 59 -6.04 -2.38 21.14
C ILE A 59 -5.02 -3.52 21.20
N ARG A 60 -5.43 -4.74 20.83
CA ARG A 60 -4.59 -5.94 20.93
C ARG A 60 -3.49 -6.00 19.87
N ASP A 61 -3.85 -5.83 18.61
CA ASP A 61 -3.00 -6.18 17.46
C ASP A 61 -2.56 -4.93 16.66
N GLY A 62 -3.22 -3.79 16.90
CA GLY A 62 -3.00 -2.52 16.23
C GLY A 62 -3.88 -2.34 14.99
N PHE A 63 -3.65 -1.27 14.22
CA PHE A 63 -4.42 -1.00 13.02
C PHE A 63 -3.77 -1.65 11.79
N HIS A 64 -4.46 -2.62 11.20
CA HIS A 64 -4.02 -3.31 9.99
C HIS A 64 -4.88 -2.92 8.79
N LEU A 65 -4.23 -2.90 7.64
CA LEU A 65 -4.87 -2.80 6.33
C LEU A 65 -4.58 -4.06 5.53
N ASN A 66 -5.61 -4.64 4.95
CA ASN A 66 -5.52 -5.71 3.98
C ASN A 66 -6.16 -5.22 2.67
N ILE A 67 -5.38 -5.22 1.60
CA ILE A 67 -5.74 -4.64 0.31
C ILE A 67 -5.50 -5.68 -0.78
N LEU A 68 -6.51 -5.89 -1.61
CA LEU A 68 -6.36 -6.61 -2.87
C LEU A 68 -6.28 -5.57 -3.98
N PHE A 69 -5.12 -5.46 -4.61
CA PHE A 69 -4.92 -4.66 -5.79
C PHE A 69 -5.14 -5.47 -7.05
N ASN A 70 -5.69 -4.80 -8.06
CA ASN A 70 -5.64 -5.23 -9.43
C ASN A 70 -4.92 -4.19 -10.29
N PRO A 71 -3.60 -4.34 -10.52
CA PRO A 71 -2.83 -3.32 -11.23
C PRO A 71 -3.06 -3.30 -12.74
N VAL A 72 -3.72 -4.32 -13.31
CA VAL A 72 -3.90 -4.46 -14.77
C VAL A 72 -5.22 -3.85 -15.24
N HIS A 73 -6.25 -3.87 -14.39
CA HIS A 73 -7.55 -3.31 -14.72
C HIS A 73 -7.69 -1.90 -14.18
N LYS A 74 -8.35 -1.02 -14.93
CA LYS A 74 -8.68 0.33 -14.48
C LYS A 74 -9.85 0.37 -13.49
N ARG A 75 -10.75 -0.62 -13.54
CA ARG A 75 -11.95 -0.69 -12.70
C ARG A 75 -12.00 -2.00 -11.92
N SER A 76 -12.48 -1.92 -10.67
CA SER A 76 -12.68 -3.09 -9.82
C SER A 76 -13.83 -3.95 -10.34
N LEU A 77 -13.67 -5.29 -10.27
CA LEU A 77 -14.74 -6.23 -10.59
C LEU A 77 -15.78 -6.41 -9.47
N PHE A 78 -15.50 -5.87 -8.28
CA PHE A 78 -16.35 -6.01 -7.10
C PHE A 78 -17.19 -4.76 -6.81
N LEU A 79 -16.94 -3.66 -7.53
CA LEU A 79 -17.81 -2.48 -7.51
C LEU A 79 -19.03 -2.74 -8.41
N PRO A 80 -20.23 -2.26 -8.05
CA PRO A 80 -21.44 -2.46 -8.84
C PRO A 80 -21.23 -1.90 -10.24
N VAL A 81 -21.21 -2.80 -11.22
CA VAL A 81 -20.92 -2.53 -12.62
C VAL A 81 -22.05 -1.71 -13.23
N SER A 82 -21.80 -0.45 -13.59
CA SER A 82 -22.48 0.11 -14.75
C SER A 82 -22.02 -0.71 -15.94
N MET A 83 -22.93 -1.56 -16.43
CA MET A 83 -22.77 -2.48 -17.56
C MET A 83 -22.51 -1.67 -18.84
N VAL A 84 -21.27 -1.26 -19.04
CA VAL A 84 -20.74 -1.06 -20.38
C VAL A 84 -19.78 -2.21 -20.57
N ASP A 85 -20.20 -3.18 -21.38
CA ASP A 85 -19.37 -4.27 -21.91
C ASP A 85 -18.26 -3.71 -22.81
N GLU A 86 -17.40 -2.86 -22.26
CA GLU A 86 -16.06 -2.72 -22.80
C GLU A 86 -15.31 -3.97 -22.39
N THR A 87 -15.45 -4.97 -23.26
CA THR A 87 -14.51 -6.07 -23.38
C THR A 87 -13.14 -5.48 -23.72
N GLU A 88 -12.48 -4.81 -22.76
CA GLU A 88 -11.02 -4.67 -22.77
C GLU A 88 -10.51 -6.11 -22.68
N GLN A 89 -10.30 -6.72 -23.84
CA GLN A 89 -9.61 -7.98 -24.00
C GLN A 89 -8.20 -7.76 -23.46
N ILE A 90 -8.03 -7.99 -22.16
CA ILE A 90 -6.70 -8.14 -21.58
C ILE A 90 -6.13 -9.37 -22.26
N SER A 91 -5.27 -9.16 -23.25
CA SER A 91 -4.60 -10.28 -23.89
C SER A 91 -3.86 -11.04 -22.79
N ASP A 92 -4.24 -12.31 -22.64
CA ASP A 92 -4.11 -13.08 -21.39
C ASP A 92 -2.67 -13.44 -20.97
N SER A 93 -1.69 -12.89 -21.67
CA SER A 93 -0.28 -13.13 -21.48
C SER A 93 0.58 -11.96 -21.97
N HIS A 94 0.06 -10.73 -21.97
CA HIS A 94 0.89 -9.59 -22.34
C HIS A 94 2.02 -9.39 -21.32
N PRO A 95 3.31 -9.33 -21.74
CA PRO A 95 4.43 -9.03 -20.84
C PRO A 95 4.23 -7.75 -20.01
N TRP A 96 3.41 -6.83 -20.55
CA TRP A 96 2.97 -5.61 -19.88
C TRP A 96 2.26 -5.86 -18.54
N ASN A 97 1.42 -6.90 -18.44
CA ASN A 97 0.65 -7.18 -17.21
C ASN A 97 1.56 -7.63 -16.07
N ILE A 98 2.55 -8.48 -16.40
CA ILE A 98 3.58 -8.92 -15.46
C ILE A 98 4.41 -7.71 -15.01
N MET A 99 4.88 -6.90 -15.96
CA MET A 99 5.66 -5.70 -15.65
C MET A 99 4.88 -4.70 -14.77
N THR A 100 3.58 -4.52 -15.04
CA THR A 100 2.70 -3.61 -14.28
C THR A 100 2.50 -4.11 -12.86
N ARG A 101 2.24 -5.40 -12.67
CA ARG A 101 2.22 -6.05 -11.36
C ARG A 101 3.55 -5.88 -10.62
N ASP A 102 4.66 -6.15 -11.28
CA ASP A 102 5.99 -6.11 -10.65
C ASP A 102 6.41 -4.67 -10.29
N LYS A 103 5.98 -3.67 -11.07
CA LYS A 103 6.10 -2.25 -10.72
C LYS A 103 5.31 -1.93 -9.44
N LEU A 104 4.08 -2.41 -9.31
CA LEU A 104 3.29 -2.22 -8.09
C LEU A 104 3.96 -2.90 -6.90
N VAL A 105 4.40 -4.16 -7.05
CA VAL A 105 5.11 -4.89 -5.98
C VAL A 105 6.33 -4.11 -5.51
N LYS A 106 7.18 -3.65 -6.43
CA LYS A 106 8.36 -2.84 -6.10
C LYS A 106 7.99 -1.54 -5.39
N ARG A 107 6.92 -0.88 -5.82
CA ARG A 107 6.40 0.34 -5.17
C ARG A 107 5.94 0.06 -3.74
N LEU A 108 5.16 -1.00 -3.53
CA LEU A 108 4.66 -1.43 -2.22
C LEU A 108 5.81 -1.80 -1.26
N GLU A 109 6.86 -2.47 -1.74
CA GLU A 109 8.04 -2.82 -0.92
C GLU A 109 8.80 -1.60 -0.39
N ASN A 110 8.70 -0.47 -1.09
CA ASN A 110 9.43 0.75 -0.79
C ASN A 110 8.67 1.73 0.09
N LEU A 111 7.38 1.50 0.37
CA LEU A 111 6.57 2.42 1.18
C LEU A 111 7.13 2.52 2.61
N ILE A 112 7.21 3.74 3.14
CA ILE A 112 7.67 4.05 4.50
C ILE A 112 6.55 4.69 5.32
N ALA A 113 5.89 5.70 4.77
CA ALA A 113 4.95 6.52 5.51
C ALA A 113 3.96 7.23 4.58
N ILE A 114 2.93 7.79 5.18
CA ILE A 114 1.92 8.67 4.56
C ILE A 114 1.65 9.82 5.54
N PRO A 115 1.52 11.08 5.09
CA PRO A 115 1.10 12.18 5.95
C PRO A 115 -0.21 11.86 6.65
N ARG A 116 -0.38 12.35 7.87
CA ARG A 116 -1.65 12.27 8.58
C ARG A 116 -2.60 13.28 7.99
N TYR A 117 -3.86 12.90 7.82
CA TYR A 117 -4.89 13.80 7.30
C TYR A 117 -4.96 15.09 8.13
N LEU A 118 -4.96 14.97 9.47
CA LEU A 118 -4.97 16.12 10.39
C LEU A 118 -3.79 17.10 10.21
N TYR A 119 -2.68 16.65 9.61
CA TYR A 119 -1.53 17.51 9.33
C TYR A 119 -1.70 18.29 8.02
N VAL A 120 -2.46 17.76 7.07
CA VAL A 120 -2.56 18.30 5.70
C VAL A 120 -3.94 18.85 5.34
N GLU A 121 -4.98 18.59 6.16
CA GLU A 121 -6.38 18.94 5.85
C GLU A 121 -6.63 20.44 5.65
N ASN A 122 -5.79 21.30 6.24
CA ASN A 122 -5.86 22.76 6.12
C ASN A 122 -4.65 23.37 5.38
N ASP A 123 -3.83 22.55 4.71
CA ASP A 123 -2.71 23.04 3.90
C ASP A 123 -3.13 23.14 2.43
N ASP A 124 -3.71 24.29 2.05
CA ASP A 124 -4.18 24.55 0.68
C ASP A 124 -3.09 24.31 -0.37
N LYS A 125 -1.82 24.58 -0.05
CA LYS A 125 -0.71 24.37 -1.00
C LYS A 125 -0.46 22.89 -1.20
N PHE A 126 -0.58 22.07 -0.15
CA PHE A 126 -0.51 20.62 -0.31
C PHE A 126 -1.71 20.11 -1.11
N LEU A 127 -2.92 20.53 -0.77
CA LEU A 127 -4.16 20.10 -1.43
C LEU A 127 -4.17 20.45 -2.93
N ASN A 128 -3.59 21.59 -3.31
CA ASN A 128 -3.44 22.04 -4.69
C ASN A 128 -2.17 21.52 -5.39
N ASN A 129 -1.42 20.60 -4.76
CA ASN A 129 -0.18 20.01 -5.27
C ASN A 129 0.96 21.03 -5.53
N GLU A 130 0.91 22.20 -4.91
CA GLU A 130 1.93 23.26 -4.98
C GLU A 130 3.06 23.05 -3.97
N ARG A 131 2.83 22.20 -2.97
CA ARG A 131 3.80 21.86 -1.93
C ARG A 131 3.92 20.35 -1.79
N SER A 132 5.15 19.88 -1.66
CA SER A 132 5.47 18.53 -1.19
C SER A 132 6.00 18.57 0.24
N ILE A 133 5.76 17.49 0.99
CA ILE A 133 6.12 17.36 2.40
C ILE A 133 7.25 16.36 2.53
N GLU A 134 8.32 16.79 3.20
CA GLU A 134 9.43 15.93 3.56
C GLU A 134 9.12 15.09 4.80
N PHE A 135 9.59 13.85 4.81
CA PHE A 135 9.55 12.99 5.97
C PHE A 135 10.83 13.12 6.80
N THR A 136 10.90 14.17 7.61
CA THR A 136 11.98 14.34 8.58
C THR A 136 11.86 13.26 9.66
N HIS A 137 12.93 12.50 9.85
CA HIS A 137 12.94 11.36 10.77
C HIS A 137 14.33 11.14 11.36
N GLU A 138 14.34 10.44 12.49
CA GLU A 138 15.55 9.91 13.10
C GLU A 138 15.60 8.39 12.96
N LEU A 139 16.79 7.81 13.04
CA LEU A 139 16.95 6.37 13.15
C LEU A 139 17.18 5.99 14.61
N SER A 140 16.54 4.90 15.03
CA SER A 140 16.89 4.23 16.27
C SER A 140 18.31 3.64 16.23
N ASP A 141 18.82 3.26 17.39
CA ASP A 141 20.16 2.66 17.55
C ASP A 141 20.39 1.45 16.64
N ARG A 142 19.32 0.69 16.34
CA ARG A 142 19.35 -0.50 15.50
C ARG A 142 19.51 -0.21 14.00
N GLY A 143 19.45 1.06 13.59
CA GLY A 143 19.60 1.48 12.20
C GLY A 143 20.59 2.64 12.00
N ARG A 144 21.40 3.01 13.00
CA ARG A 144 22.41 4.08 12.82
C ARG A 144 23.38 3.79 11.66
N ASP A 145 23.65 2.52 11.40
CA ASP A 145 24.49 2.06 10.28
C ASP A 145 23.87 2.33 8.89
N LEU A 146 22.59 2.73 8.84
CA LEU A 146 21.85 3.02 7.60
C LEU A 146 21.89 4.52 7.24
N VAL A 147 22.39 5.39 8.12
CA VAL A 147 22.50 6.84 7.84
C VAL A 147 23.29 7.05 6.55
N GLY A 148 22.72 7.83 5.62
CA GLY A 148 23.33 8.12 4.32
C GLY A 148 23.26 6.99 3.29
N LYS A 149 22.65 5.84 3.62
CA LYS A 149 22.54 4.68 2.72
C LYS A 149 21.19 4.56 2.00
N TYR A 150 20.33 5.55 2.14
CA TYR A 150 19.02 5.58 1.48
C TYR A 150 18.57 7.00 1.23
N ASP A 151 17.69 7.16 0.25
CA ASP A 151 16.93 8.39 0.04
C ASP A 151 15.44 8.08 0.10
N LEU A 152 14.66 9.08 0.52
CA LEU A 152 13.21 9.03 0.57
C LEU A 152 12.60 10.04 -0.39
N SER A 153 11.43 9.70 -0.96
CA SER A 153 10.62 10.65 -1.71
C SER A 153 9.99 11.70 -0.80
N LEU A 154 9.54 12.79 -1.41
CA LEU A 154 8.60 13.71 -0.79
C LEU A 154 7.17 13.21 -1.01
N ALA A 155 6.26 13.52 -0.09
CA ALA A 155 4.83 13.26 -0.26
C ALA A 155 4.16 14.47 -0.90
N SER A 156 3.30 14.23 -1.88
CA SER A 156 2.44 15.25 -2.51
C SER A 156 0.99 14.79 -2.49
N MET A 157 0.05 15.63 -2.96
CA MET A 157 -1.34 15.19 -3.05
C MET A 157 -1.51 14.11 -4.13
N GLU A 158 -0.74 14.14 -5.21
CA GLU A 158 -0.77 13.09 -6.24
C GLU A 158 -0.09 11.79 -5.79
N ASP A 159 1.02 11.90 -5.05
CA ASP A 159 1.75 10.77 -4.47
C ASP A 159 1.95 10.97 -2.97
N PRO A 160 0.94 10.62 -2.15
CA PRO A 160 0.97 10.89 -0.72
C PRO A 160 1.93 9.96 0.04
N PHE A 161 2.64 9.06 -0.64
CA PHE A 161 3.54 8.13 0.02
C PHE A 161 4.97 8.63 0.07
N ILE A 162 5.57 8.50 1.25
CA ILE A 162 7.00 8.50 1.43
C ILE A 162 7.50 7.11 1.08
N SER A 163 8.39 7.04 0.10
CA SER A 163 8.93 5.80 -0.43
C SER A 163 10.45 5.86 -0.48
N ILE A 164 11.09 4.71 -0.35
CA ILE A 164 12.52 4.56 -0.60
C ILE A 164 12.77 4.71 -2.11
N THR A 165 13.54 5.74 -2.49
CA THR A 165 13.88 6.04 -3.90
C THR A 165 15.25 5.53 -4.28
N ARG A 166 16.18 5.48 -3.31
CA ARG A 166 17.53 4.94 -3.45
C ARG A 166 17.89 4.11 -2.24
N CYS A 167 18.60 3.00 -2.47
CA CYS A 167 19.32 2.23 -1.45
C CYS A 167 20.76 2.05 -1.88
N ASP A 168 21.68 2.09 -0.93
CA ASP A 168 23.07 1.71 -1.14
C ASP A 168 23.16 0.24 -1.61
N PRO A 169 23.90 -0.09 -2.70
CA PRO A 169 24.05 -1.46 -3.20
C PRO A 169 24.65 -2.45 -2.19
N THR A 170 25.38 -1.96 -1.19
CA THR A 170 25.96 -2.79 -0.12
C THR A 170 24.92 -3.24 0.89
N MET A 171 23.73 -2.63 0.91
CA MET A 171 22.61 -3.12 1.69
C MET A 171 21.97 -4.29 0.96
N ASN A 172 21.80 -5.42 1.66
CA ASN A 172 20.85 -6.44 1.19
C ASN A 172 19.49 -5.76 1.05
N GLU A 173 18.99 -5.64 -0.17
CA GLU A 173 17.84 -4.80 -0.47
C GLU A 173 16.61 -5.20 0.35
N LYS A 174 16.33 -6.50 0.48
CA LYS A 174 15.15 -7.00 1.19
C LYS A 174 15.25 -6.83 2.70
N SER A 175 16.37 -7.27 3.30
CA SER A 175 16.54 -7.15 4.76
C SER A 175 16.84 -5.72 5.19
N GLY A 176 17.51 -4.94 4.35
CA GLY A 176 17.82 -3.52 4.53
C GLY A 176 16.57 -2.66 4.55
N LYS A 177 15.65 -2.82 3.59
CA LYS A 177 14.36 -2.11 3.58
C LYS A 177 13.53 -2.42 4.83
N TYR A 178 13.48 -3.69 5.24
CA TYR A 178 12.81 -4.10 6.48
C TYR A 178 13.45 -3.46 7.72
N ARG A 179 14.79 -3.52 7.83
CA ARG A 179 15.53 -2.88 8.94
C ARG A 179 15.31 -1.38 8.98
N LEU A 180 15.33 -0.71 7.82
CA LEU A 180 15.06 0.72 7.72
C LEU A 180 13.65 1.06 8.22
N ARG A 181 12.63 0.37 7.70
CA ARG A 181 11.24 0.51 8.19
C ARG A 181 11.11 0.23 9.68
N SER A 182 11.87 -0.70 10.25
CA SER A 182 11.85 -0.91 11.70
C SER A 182 12.51 0.24 12.46
N ALA A 183 13.68 0.70 11.99
CA ALA A 183 14.53 1.66 12.69
C ALA A 183 14.08 3.12 12.60
N VAL A 184 13.37 3.52 11.54
CA VAL A 184 12.85 4.88 11.36
C VAL A 184 11.91 5.26 12.50
N ARG A 185 12.20 6.34 13.22
CA ARG A 185 11.29 6.97 14.18
C ARG A 185 10.53 8.06 13.44
N SER A 186 9.25 7.83 13.15
CA SER A 186 8.40 8.83 12.51
C SER A 186 7.99 9.91 13.49
N ASN A 187 7.83 11.14 13.01
CA ASN A 187 7.03 12.12 13.71
C ASN A 187 5.55 11.68 13.64
N ILE A 188 5.09 10.97 14.67
CA ILE A 188 3.73 10.41 14.77
C ILE A 188 2.62 11.48 14.77
N GLN A 189 2.97 12.76 14.97
CA GLN A 189 2.02 13.86 14.86
C GLN A 189 1.73 14.18 13.39
N HIS A 190 2.70 14.03 12.49
CA HIS A 190 2.60 14.42 11.09
C HIS A 190 2.45 13.26 10.11
N PHE A 191 2.92 12.06 10.48
CA PHE A 191 2.91 10.90 9.58
C PHE A 191 2.38 9.63 10.24
N HIS A 192 1.66 8.85 9.44
CA HIS A 192 1.50 7.43 9.69
C HIS A 192 2.66 6.67 9.05
N LYS A 193 3.32 5.84 9.85
CA LYS A 193 4.33 4.89 9.41
C LYS A 193 3.68 3.60 8.95
N ILE A 194 4.18 3.04 7.85
CA ILE A 194 3.76 1.76 7.28
C ILE A 194 4.77 0.69 7.73
N GLN A 195 4.30 -0.29 8.48
CA GLN A 195 5.10 -1.39 9.03
C GLN A 195 4.53 -2.75 8.65
N ASP A 196 5.28 -3.81 8.95
CA ASP A 196 4.84 -5.20 8.80
C ASP A 196 4.24 -5.52 7.42
N ILE A 197 4.89 -4.99 6.37
CA ILE A 197 4.45 -5.17 4.99
C ILE A 197 4.57 -6.64 4.59
N GLU A 198 3.45 -7.23 4.18
CA GLU A 198 3.35 -8.53 3.53
C GLU A 198 2.77 -8.35 2.12
N ILE A 199 3.39 -8.98 1.13
CA ILE A 199 2.97 -8.91 -0.28
C ILE A 199 2.78 -10.32 -0.82
N HIS A 200 1.65 -10.57 -1.47
CA HIS A 200 1.27 -11.87 -2.00
C HIS A 200 0.89 -11.75 -3.47
N THR A 201 1.63 -12.43 -4.35
CA THR A 201 1.38 -12.49 -5.80
C THR A 201 0.95 -13.88 -6.28
N ASN A 202 0.92 -14.86 -5.37
CA ASN A 202 0.46 -16.21 -5.70
C ASN A 202 -1.07 -16.22 -5.76
N HIS A 203 -1.62 -16.24 -6.98
CA HIS A 203 -3.06 -16.24 -7.23
C HIS A 203 -3.83 -17.34 -6.48
N ARG A 204 -3.27 -18.54 -6.28
CA ARG A 204 -3.95 -19.62 -5.53
C ARG A 204 -4.09 -19.26 -4.05
N TYR A 205 -3.07 -18.62 -3.49
CA TYR A 205 -3.12 -18.15 -2.11
C TYR A 205 -4.14 -17.02 -1.95
N LEU A 206 -4.17 -16.06 -2.88
CA LEU A 206 -5.12 -14.96 -2.88
C LEU A 206 -6.56 -15.46 -2.97
N ILE A 207 -6.83 -16.37 -3.90
CA ILE A 207 -8.15 -17.02 -4.06
C ILE A 207 -8.58 -17.69 -2.76
N ARG A 208 -7.71 -18.51 -2.15
CA ARG A 208 -8.03 -19.19 -0.89
C ARG A 208 -8.36 -18.20 0.23
N LYS A 209 -7.60 -17.11 0.34
CA LYS A 209 -7.86 -16.05 1.34
C LYS A 209 -9.24 -15.41 1.16
N LEU A 210 -9.68 -15.26 -0.09
CA LEU A 210 -11.02 -14.74 -0.40
C LEU A 210 -12.12 -15.76 -0.07
N GLU A 211 -11.93 -17.03 -0.44
CA GLU A 211 -12.87 -18.12 -0.13
C GLU A 211 -13.08 -18.27 1.38
N ASP A 212 -11.99 -18.18 2.15
CA ASP A 212 -12.00 -18.32 3.61
C ASP A 212 -12.50 -17.03 4.32
N ASN A 213 -12.80 -15.95 3.60
CA ASN A 213 -13.05 -14.60 4.15
C ASN A 213 -11.93 -14.09 5.08
N THR A 214 -10.70 -14.59 4.90
CA THR A 214 -9.51 -14.26 5.72
C THR A 214 -8.56 -13.28 5.03
N PHE A 215 -9.02 -12.66 3.95
CA PHE A 215 -8.43 -11.44 3.40
C PHE A 215 -8.68 -10.28 4.35
#